data_AF-A0A946AL10-F1
#
_entry.id   AF-A0A946AL10-F1
#
_cell.length_a   1.000
_cell.length_b   1.000
_cell.length_c   1.000
_cell.angle_alpha   90.00
_cell.angle_beta   90.00
_cell.angle_gamma   90.00
#
_symmetry.space_group_name_H-M   'P 1'
#
loop_
_entity.id
_entity.type
_entity.pdbx_description
1 polymer ?
#
loop_
_entity_poly.entity_id
_entity_poly.type
_entity_poly.pdbx_seq_one_letter_code
_entity_poly.pdbx_strand_id
1 'polypeptide(L)'
;GQLSWGVATLGENRLYLHVLHAPGNGKIFVPGIADATHDVRLLVANENLEWCKVNGGIEIQLPDLLPDSRNTVLTVSTDPLSDRHFESATMYFVDRQSDATKLSPELAELGGAVTRENLRYWLYFGQWKYFPTVGGLKSEDDFLRWNLNIIEPGEYKVSLLYSADATETGQEGQIVVDAGKSDPQFLPFRVLETGEMSVARPVPTVKHDIGIVEFAEGSATLSIAALQNGENLFKIATVILQPVD
;
A
#
# COMPACT_ATOMS: atom_id res chain seq x y z
N GLY A 1 5.95 1.44 -8.41
CA GLY A 1 5.53 1.13 -7.02
C GLY A 1 6.10 -0.22 -6.60
N GLN A 2 6.17 -0.48 -5.29
CA GLN A 2 6.51 -1.81 -4.78
C GLN A 2 5.30 -2.74 -4.98
N LEU A 3 5.50 -3.87 -5.66
CA LEU A 3 4.44 -4.86 -5.89
C LEU A 3 4.55 -5.93 -4.80
N SER A 4 3.42 -6.51 -4.37
CA SER A 4 3.38 -7.51 -3.29
C SER A 4 4.25 -8.74 -3.59
N TRP A 5 4.37 -9.11 -4.87
CA TRP A 5 5.12 -10.27 -5.33
C TRP A 5 6.58 -10.00 -5.73
N GLY A 6 7.00 -8.73 -5.87
CA GLY A 6 8.37 -8.41 -6.29
C GLY A 6 8.54 -7.05 -6.99
N VAL A 7 9.37 -7.03 -8.04
CA VAL A 7 9.77 -5.79 -8.74
C VAL A 7 9.70 -5.94 -10.25
N ALA A 8 9.46 -4.83 -10.95
CA ALA A 8 9.47 -4.77 -12.41
C ALA A 8 10.60 -3.85 -12.89
N THR A 9 11.29 -4.25 -13.96
CA THR A 9 12.33 -3.43 -14.64
C THR A 9 12.03 -3.34 -16.13
N LEU A 10 12.21 -2.15 -16.69
CA LEU A 10 11.93 -1.87 -18.09
C LEU A 10 13.21 -1.98 -18.92
N GLY A 11 13.21 -2.87 -19.92
CA GLY A 11 14.14 -2.82 -21.05
C GLY A 11 13.53 -2.09 -22.25
N GLU A 12 14.22 -2.07 -23.39
CA GLU A 12 13.80 -1.25 -24.55
C GLU A 12 12.35 -1.51 -25.02
N ASN A 13 11.93 -2.77 -25.17
CA ASN A 13 10.57 -3.16 -25.61
C ASN A 13 9.99 -4.30 -24.77
N ARG A 14 10.48 -4.47 -23.55
CA ARG A 14 10.16 -5.63 -22.72
C ARG A 14 10.24 -5.27 -21.25
N LEU A 15 9.21 -5.66 -20.51
CA LEU A 15 9.18 -5.57 -19.06
C LEU A 15 9.69 -6.88 -18.47
N TYR A 16 10.57 -6.80 -17.48
CA TYR A 16 11.07 -7.94 -16.72
C TYR A 16 10.46 -7.92 -15.32
N LEU A 17 9.72 -8.96 -14.98
CA LEU A 17 9.06 -9.12 -13.69
C LEU A 17 9.89 -10.08 -12.84
N HIS A 18 10.46 -9.59 -11.75
CA HIS A 18 11.17 -10.40 -10.77
C HIS A 18 10.20 -10.82 -9.69
N VAL A 19 9.73 -12.07 -9.76
CA VAL A 19 8.86 -12.70 -8.78
C VAL A 19 9.71 -13.23 -7.64
N LEU A 20 9.71 -12.50 -6.52
CA LEU A 20 10.47 -12.80 -5.31
C LEU A 20 9.59 -13.53 -4.27
N HIS A 21 8.30 -13.23 -4.27
CA HIS A 21 7.31 -13.81 -3.37
C HIS A 21 6.09 -14.24 -4.18
N ALA A 22 6.02 -15.53 -4.51
CA ALA A 22 4.90 -16.08 -5.25
C ALA A 22 3.64 -16.14 -4.37
N PRO A 23 2.51 -15.60 -4.81
CA PRO A 23 1.27 -15.70 -4.05
C PRO A 23 0.76 -17.15 -4.01
N GLY A 24 0.02 -17.49 -2.95
CA GLY A 24 -0.42 -18.87 -2.70
C GLY A 24 -1.37 -19.46 -3.74
N ASN A 25 -2.06 -18.62 -4.52
CA ASN A 25 -2.94 -19.08 -5.61
C ASN A 25 -2.21 -19.19 -6.97
N GLY A 26 -0.90 -18.92 -7.00
CA GLY A 26 -0.10 -18.99 -8.21
C GLY A 26 -0.40 -17.88 -9.22
N LYS A 27 -0.98 -16.75 -8.85
CA LYS A 27 -1.27 -15.64 -9.77
C LYS A 27 -0.58 -14.37 -9.33
N ILE A 28 -0.14 -13.55 -10.29
CA ILE A 28 0.36 -12.21 -10.01
C ILE A 28 -0.38 -11.17 -10.84
N PHE A 29 -0.60 -10.00 -10.25
CA PHE A 29 -1.19 -8.86 -10.93
C PHE A 29 -0.12 -7.82 -11.29
N VAL A 30 -0.16 -7.30 -12.53
CA VAL A 30 0.75 -6.26 -13.03
C VAL A 30 -0.05 -5.04 -13.49
N PRO A 31 0.10 -3.87 -12.83
CA PRO A 31 -0.70 -2.70 -13.13
C PRO A 31 -0.31 -1.97 -14.41
N GLY A 32 -1.27 -1.22 -14.96
CA GLY A 32 -1.03 -0.13 -15.91
C GLY A 32 -0.60 -0.56 -17.32
N ILE A 33 -0.48 -1.86 -17.59
CA ILE A 33 0.04 -2.40 -18.85
C ILE A 33 -0.97 -3.24 -19.64
N ALA A 34 -2.24 -3.27 -19.22
CA ALA A 34 -3.29 -4.08 -19.84
C ALA A 34 -3.33 -3.88 -21.37
N ASP A 35 -3.34 -2.63 -21.82
CA ASP A 35 -3.51 -2.32 -23.23
C ASP A 35 -2.23 -2.39 -24.06
N ALA A 36 -1.08 -2.34 -23.41
CA ALA A 36 0.21 -2.45 -24.07
C ALA A 36 0.71 -3.91 -24.15
N THR A 37 0.12 -4.84 -23.39
CA THR A 37 0.62 -6.22 -23.26
C THR A 37 0.24 -7.08 -24.46
N HIS A 38 1.23 -7.76 -25.03
CA HIS A 38 1.07 -8.68 -26.16
C HIS A 38 1.26 -10.14 -25.77
N ASP A 39 2.25 -10.43 -24.91
CA ASP A 39 2.67 -11.78 -24.59
C ASP A 39 3.42 -11.80 -23.27
N VAL A 40 3.29 -12.89 -22.52
CA VAL A 40 3.97 -13.10 -21.24
C VAL A 40 4.70 -14.44 -21.31
N ARG A 41 5.98 -14.44 -20.94
CA ARG A 41 6.82 -15.65 -20.96
C ARG A 41 7.65 -15.81 -19.70
N LEU A 42 7.95 -17.05 -19.37
CA LEU A 42 9.00 -17.40 -18.42
C LEU A 42 10.37 -17.20 -19.08
N LEU A 43 11.26 -16.39 -18.47
CA LEU A 43 12.53 -16.02 -19.10
C LEU A 43 13.45 -17.24 -19.35
N VAL A 44 13.54 -18.14 -18.37
CA VAL A 44 14.48 -19.28 -18.41
C VAL A 44 14.11 -20.31 -19.47
N ALA A 45 12.81 -20.62 -19.60
CA ALA A 45 12.31 -21.64 -20.52
C ALA A 45 11.82 -21.07 -21.86
N ASN A 46 11.66 -19.74 -21.95
CA ASN A 46 10.96 -19.05 -23.05
C ASN A 46 9.55 -19.61 -23.31
N GLU A 47 8.92 -20.14 -22.26
CA GLU A 47 7.59 -20.74 -22.25
C GLU A 47 6.53 -19.64 -22.12
N ASN A 48 5.44 -19.76 -22.87
CA ASN A 48 4.31 -18.83 -22.78
C ASN A 48 3.53 -19.10 -21.49
N LEU A 49 3.19 -18.03 -20.78
CA LEU A 49 2.32 -18.10 -19.62
C LEU A 49 0.91 -17.64 -19.98
N GLU A 50 -0.08 -18.23 -19.32
CA GLU A 50 -1.45 -17.75 -19.41
C GLU A 50 -1.58 -16.42 -18.67
N TRP A 51 -2.28 -15.48 -19.29
CA TRP A 51 -2.56 -14.18 -18.72
C TRP A 51 -3.87 -13.62 -19.27
N CYS A 52 -4.49 -12.71 -18.54
CA CYS A 52 -5.68 -12.00 -18.99
C CYS A 52 -5.63 -10.53 -18.59
N LYS A 53 -6.38 -9.70 -19.33
CA LYS A 53 -6.62 -8.31 -18.94
C LYS A 53 -7.66 -8.29 -17.83
N VAL A 54 -7.38 -7.53 -16.78
CA VAL A 54 -8.31 -7.27 -15.68
C VAL A 54 -8.36 -5.76 -15.41
N ASN A 55 -9.28 -5.31 -14.56
CA ASN A 55 -9.38 -3.89 -14.26
C ASN A 55 -8.06 -3.34 -13.70
N GLY A 56 -7.50 -2.33 -14.36
CA GLY A 56 -6.26 -1.68 -13.96
C GLY A 56 -4.95 -2.37 -14.40
N GLY A 57 -4.97 -3.52 -15.08
CA GLY A 57 -3.74 -4.23 -15.43
C GLY A 57 -3.92 -5.60 -16.09
N ILE A 58 -2.94 -6.48 -15.89
CA ILE A 58 -3.01 -7.89 -16.29
C ILE A 58 -2.86 -8.81 -15.09
N GLU A 59 -3.51 -9.96 -15.13
CA GLU A 59 -3.24 -11.09 -14.24
C GLU A 59 -2.45 -12.15 -15.01
N ILE A 60 -1.41 -12.71 -14.40
CA ILE A 60 -0.54 -13.73 -14.98
C ILE A 60 -0.61 -14.97 -14.09
N GLN A 61 -0.89 -16.12 -14.72
CA GLN A 61 -0.79 -17.43 -14.07
C GLN A 61 0.68 -17.87 -14.02
N LEU A 62 1.18 -18.08 -12.80
CA LEU A 62 2.49 -18.66 -12.55
C LEU A 62 2.44 -20.19 -12.74
N PRO A 63 3.56 -20.81 -13.15
CA PRO A 63 3.71 -22.26 -13.12
C PRO A 63 3.59 -22.82 -11.69
N ASP A 64 3.01 -24.02 -11.56
CA ASP A 64 2.88 -24.73 -10.28
C ASP A 64 4.24 -24.92 -9.57
N LEU A 65 5.30 -25.10 -10.36
CA LEU A 65 6.67 -25.15 -9.88
C LEU A 65 7.50 -24.03 -10.50
N LEU A 66 7.82 -23.03 -9.68
CA LEU A 66 8.72 -21.96 -10.09
C LEU A 66 10.14 -22.49 -10.31
N PRO A 67 10.81 -22.15 -11.44
CA PRO A 67 12.17 -22.62 -11.72
C PRO A 67 13.19 -22.16 -10.69
N ASP A 68 13.01 -20.96 -10.14
CA ASP A 68 13.79 -20.43 -9.02
C ASP A 68 12.86 -19.81 -7.98
N SER A 69 12.75 -20.49 -6.83
CA SER A 69 11.96 -20.05 -5.68
C SER A 69 12.41 -18.73 -5.05
N ARG A 70 13.62 -18.24 -5.33
CA ARG A 70 14.15 -16.96 -4.79
C ARG A 70 13.89 -15.79 -5.72
N ASN A 71 13.94 -16.02 -7.03
CA ASN A 71 13.74 -14.99 -8.04
C ASN A 71 13.41 -15.64 -9.39
N THR A 72 12.12 -15.79 -9.68
CA THR A 72 11.66 -16.20 -11.01
C THR A 72 11.45 -14.96 -11.88
N VAL A 73 12.06 -14.93 -13.07
CA VAL A 73 11.94 -13.80 -13.98
C VAL A 73 10.96 -14.12 -15.10
N LEU A 74 9.96 -13.26 -15.26
CA LEU A 74 9.02 -13.28 -16.39
C LEU A 74 9.33 -12.11 -17.32
N THR A 75 9.04 -12.28 -18.60
CA THR A 75 9.12 -11.23 -19.61
C THR A 75 7.75 -10.92 -20.17
N VAL A 76 7.39 -9.64 -20.20
CA VAL A 76 6.19 -9.14 -20.86
C VAL A 76 6.61 -8.37 -22.10
N SER A 77 6.18 -8.84 -23.26
CA SER A 77 6.31 -8.10 -24.52
C SER A 77 5.23 -7.02 -24.56
N THR A 78 5.63 -5.77 -24.71
CA THR A 78 4.70 -4.64 -24.71
C THR A 78 4.94 -3.70 -25.89
N ASP A 79 3.94 -2.89 -26.21
CA ASP A 79 4.19 -1.62 -26.91
C ASP A 79 5.18 -0.76 -26.10
N PRO A 80 5.85 0.24 -26.73
CA PRO A 80 6.70 1.18 -26.00
C PRO A 80 5.97 1.82 -24.82
N LEU A 81 6.45 1.52 -23.61
CA LEU A 81 5.89 2.05 -22.38
C LEU A 81 6.49 3.44 -22.11
N SER A 82 5.64 4.43 -21.95
CA SER A 82 5.99 5.74 -21.41
C SER A 82 5.62 5.87 -19.94
N ASP A 83 6.10 6.95 -19.29
CA ASP A 83 5.88 7.25 -17.87
C ASP A 83 4.41 7.16 -17.43
N ARG A 84 3.45 7.49 -18.32
CA ARG A 84 2.00 7.37 -18.06
C ARG A 84 1.54 5.96 -17.64
N HIS A 85 2.22 4.90 -18.09
CA HIS A 85 1.87 3.52 -17.69
C HIS A 85 2.36 3.24 -16.26
N PHE A 86 3.35 3.98 -15.80
CA PHE A 86 3.91 3.93 -14.46
C PHE A 86 3.35 5.02 -13.53
N GLU A 87 2.57 5.99 -14.03
CA GLU A 87 1.86 6.98 -13.21
C GLU A 87 0.83 6.33 -12.26
N SER A 88 0.39 5.09 -12.56
CA SER A 88 -0.36 4.23 -11.65
C SER A 88 0.42 3.80 -10.39
N ALA A 89 1.69 4.20 -10.24
CA ALA A 89 2.55 3.87 -9.10
C ALA A 89 2.06 4.40 -7.73
N THR A 90 1.01 5.22 -7.69
CA THR A 90 0.35 5.70 -6.45
C THR A 90 -0.86 4.87 -6.04
N MET A 91 -1.26 3.87 -6.84
CA MET A 91 -2.36 2.97 -6.55
C MET A 91 -1.87 1.69 -5.88
N TYR A 92 -2.53 1.28 -4.80
CA TYR A 92 -2.29 -0.01 -4.17
C TYR A 92 -3.23 -1.06 -4.73
N PHE A 93 -2.70 -2.25 -4.99
CA PHE A 93 -3.49 -3.42 -5.34
C PHE A 93 -3.70 -4.23 -4.08
N VAL A 94 -4.97 -4.46 -3.75
CA VAL A 94 -5.36 -5.17 -2.54
C VAL A 94 -5.93 -6.52 -2.96
N ASP A 95 -5.26 -7.57 -2.50
CA ASP A 95 -5.61 -8.96 -2.72
C ASP A 95 -5.75 -9.69 -1.37
N ARG A 96 -6.38 -10.87 -1.34
CA ARG A 96 -6.52 -11.66 -0.11
C ARG A 96 -5.45 -12.75 0.04
N GLN A 97 -4.50 -12.82 -0.88
CA GLN A 97 -3.43 -13.83 -0.87
C GLN A 97 -2.21 -13.37 -0.07
N SER A 98 -2.02 -12.05 0.02
CA SER A 98 -1.02 -11.39 0.83
C SER A 98 -1.47 -11.35 2.30
N ASP A 99 -0.57 -11.63 3.24
CA ASP A 99 -0.87 -11.55 4.68
C ASP A 99 -1.43 -10.17 5.08
N ALA A 100 -0.92 -9.11 4.46
CA ALA A 100 -1.44 -7.76 4.58
C ALA A 100 -0.90 -6.84 3.48
N THR A 101 -1.73 -5.89 3.03
CA THR A 101 -1.30 -4.75 2.23
C THR A 101 -0.92 -3.59 3.16
N LYS A 102 0.32 -3.12 3.06
CA LYS A 102 0.84 -1.98 3.85
C LYS A 102 0.84 -0.71 3.02
N LEU A 103 -0.05 0.22 3.34
CA LEU A 103 -0.14 1.51 2.69
C LEU A 103 0.89 2.45 3.33
N SER A 104 1.95 2.76 2.57
CA SER A 104 2.98 3.71 2.95
C SER A 104 2.44 5.16 2.82
N PRO A 105 2.72 6.02 3.81
CA PRO A 105 2.40 7.45 3.72
C PRO A 105 3.15 8.16 2.58
N GLU A 106 4.24 7.58 2.06
CA GLU A 106 4.97 8.15 0.92
C GLU A 106 4.12 8.22 -0.35
N LEU A 107 3.24 7.24 -0.57
CA LEU A 107 2.37 7.16 -1.76
C LEU A 107 0.98 7.77 -1.55
N ALA A 108 0.73 8.39 -0.40
CA ALA A 108 -0.55 8.98 -0.11
C ALA A 108 -0.72 10.37 -0.74
N GLU A 109 -1.93 10.69 -1.17
CA GLU A 109 -2.36 12.06 -1.45
C GLU A 109 -2.53 12.83 -0.13
N LEU A 110 -2.01 14.06 -0.06
CA LEU A 110 -2.12 14.92 1.11
C LEU A 110 -3.01 16.11 0.79
N GLY A 111 -3.91 16.47 1.71
CA GLY A 111 -4.70 17.69 1.65
C GLY A 111 -4.50 18.57 2.89
N GLY A 112 -4.72 19.88 2.73
CA GLY A 112 -4.64 20.84 3.83
C GLY A 112 -3.21 21.11 4.31
N ALA A 113 -3.02 21.12 5.64
CA ALA A 113 -1.76 21.36 6.34
C ALA A 113 -0.92 20.09 6.56
N VAL A 114 -1.34 18.95 6.02
CA VAL A 114 -0.68 17.66 6.18
C VAL A 114 0.68 17.66 5.49
N THR A 115 1.72 17.22 6.20
CA THR A 115 3.09 17.17 5.67
C THR A 115 3.76 15.82 5.93
N ARG A 116 4.65 15.42 5.01
CA ARG A 116 5.54 14.27 5.20
C ARG A 116 6.68 14.67 6.13
N GLU A 117 6.92 13.83 7.11
CA GLU A 117 7.99 13.97 8.09
C GLU A 117 8.89 12.74 8.04
N ASN A 118 10.14 12.90 8.42
CA ASN A 118 11.06 11.78 8.60
C ASN A 118 11.58 11.85 10.03
N LEU A 119 10.88 11.17 10.93
CA LEU A 119 11.38 10.99 12.29
C LEU A 119 12.71 10.24 12.22
N ARG A 120 13.66 10.63 13.06
CA ARG A 120 14.97 10.01 13.10
C ARG A 120 15.40 9.72 14.51
N TYR A 121 16.09 8.61 14.68
CA TYR A 121 16.71 8.25 15.94
C TYR A 121 18.09 7.65 15.71
N TRP A 122 18.97 7.78 16.69
CA TRP A 122 20.28 7.15 16.67
C TRP A 122 20.21 5.83 17.46
N LEU A 123 20.56 4.72 16.80
CA LEU A 123 20.55 3.38 17.44
C LEU A 123 21.94 3.02 17.98
N TYR A 124 23.00 3.44 17.27
CA TYR A 124 24.41 3.31 17.65
C TYR A 124 25.17 4.57 17.21
N PHE A 125 26.35 4.81 17.80
CA PHE A 125 27.21 5.95 17.47
C PHE A 125 27.36 6.15 15.94
N GLY A 126 26.81 7.26 15.44
CA GLY A 126 26.90 7.66 14.03
C GLY A 126 25.87 7.01 13.09
N GLN A 127 25.01 6.10 13.56
CA GLN A 127 23.97 5.47 12.73
C GLN A 127 22.60 6.07 13.01
N TRP A 128 22.14 6.91 12.08
CA TRP A 128 20.78 7.41 12.02
C TRP A 128 19.86 6.38 11.37
N LYS A 129 18.73 6.12 12.01
CA LYS A 129 17.59 5.43 11.42
C LYS A 129 16.51 6.46 11.13
N TYR A 130 15.92 6.33 9.95
CA TYR A 130 14.83 7.18 9.48
C TYR A 130 13.54 6.39 9.52
N PHE A 131 12.48 7.07 9.91
CA PHE A 131 11.15 6.53 10.07
C PHE A 131 10.18 7.49 9.38
N PRO A 132 9.83 7.21 8.11
CA PRO A 132 8.91 8.05 7.34
C PRO A 132 7.53 8.06 7.99
N THR A 133 7.02 9.26 8.23
CA THR A 133 5.71 9.49 8.80
C THR A 133 4.98 10.62 8.09
N VAL A 134 3.69 10.73 8.33
CA VAL A 134 2.91 11.93 8.00
C VAL A 134 2.28 12.48 9.26
N GLY A 135 2.31 13.80 9.42
CA GLY A 135 1.66 14.55 10.49
C GLY A 135 0.95 15.78 9.94
N GLY A 136 0.45 16.62 10.84
CA GLY A 136 -0.28 17.84 10.48
C GLY A 136 -1.75 17.60 10.16
N LEU A 137 -2.33 16.49 10.62
CA LEU A 137 -3.78 16.28 10.61
C LEU A 137 -4.37 17.11 11.75
N LYS A 138 -4.76 18.37 11.48
CA LYS A 138 -5.19 19.33 12.50
C LYS A 138 -6.69 19.55 12.53
N SER A 139 -7.37 19.28 11.43
CA SER A 139 -8.78 19.61 11.22
C SER A 139 -9.44 18.59 10.29
N GLU A 140 -10.76 18.72 10.09
CA GLU A 140 -11.53 17.90 9.16
C GLU A 140 -11.15 18.13 7.68
N ASP A 141 -10.56 19.29 7.36
CA ASP A 141 -10.08 19.62 6.01
C ASP A 141 -8.73 18.97 5.70
N ASP A 142 -8.01 18.52 6.73
CA ASP A 142 -6.72 17.86 6.61
C ASP A 142 -6.92 16.36 6.40
N PHE A 143 -6.37 15.85 5.31
CA PHE A 143 -6.51 14.42 5.00
C PHE A 143 -5.24 13.78 4.47
N LEU A 144 -5.18 12.48 4.70
CA LEU A 144 -4.27 11.55 4.08
C LEU A 144 -5.08 10.51 3.33
N ARG A 145 -4.91 10.38 2.01
CA ARG A 145 -5.71 9.47 1.17
C ARG A 145 -4.85 8.51 0.36
N TRP A 146 -5.28 7.26 0.28
CA TRP A 146 -4.74 6.26 -0.63
C TRP A 146 -5.77 5.85 -1.67
N ASN A 147 -5.30 5.67 -2.91
CA ASN A 147 -6.07 5.08 -3.99
C ASN A 147 -5.80 3.57 -4.03
N LEU A 148 -6.87 2.79 -4.04
CA LEU A 148 -6.83 1.34 -4.00
C LEU A 148 -7.52 0.77 -5.24
N ASN A 149 -7.06 -0.39 -5.68
CA ASN A 149 -7.78 -1.27 -6.60
C ASN A 149 -7.89 -2.64 -5.95
N ILE A 150 -9.11 -3.01 -5.63
CA ILE A 150 -9.45 -4.24 -4.94
C ILE A 150 -9.56 -5.33 -6.00
N ILE A 151 -8.60 -6.25 -5.99
CA ILE A 151 -8.57 -7.39 -6.92
C ILE A 151 -9.52 -8.49 -6.43
N GLU A 152 -9.55 -8.71 -5.12
CA GLU A 152 -10.40 -9.72 -4.49
C GLU A 152 -11.33 -9.05 -3.46
N PRO A 153 -12.66 -9.01 -3.71
CA PRO A 153 -13.61 -8.42 -2.77
C PRO A 153 -13.66 -9.21 -1.46
N GLY A 154 -14.11 -8.56 -0.39
CA GLY A 154 -14.30 -9.21 0.91
C GLY A 154 -13.99 -8.29 2.09
N GLU A 155 -13.90 -8.89 3.27
CA GLU A 155 -13.65 -8.19 4.51
C GLU A 155 -12.15 -8.04 4.79
N TYR A 156 -11.76 -6.84 5.23
CA TYR A 156 -10.39 -6.49 5.58
C TYR A 156 -10.37 -5.74 6.91
N LYS A 157 -9.55 -6.21 7.83
CA LYS A 157 -9.22 -5.50 9.06
C LYS A 157 -8.30 -4.32 8.72
N VAL A 158 -8.71 -3.14 9.16
CA VAL A 158 -7.93 -1.90 9.03
C VAL A 158 -7.21 -1.62 10.34
N SER A 159 -5.89 -1.55 10.28
CA SER A 159 -5.05 -1.15 11.41
C SER A 159 -4.20 0.06 11.07
N LEU A 160 -3.98 0.92 12.06
CA LEU A 160 -3.04 2.04 11.97
C LEU A 160 -1.76 1.71 12.72
N LEU A 161 -0.61 1.90 12.09
CA LEU A 161 0.67 1.98 12.78
C LEU A 161 1.06 3.45 12.87
N TYR A 162 1.12 3.99 14.09
CA TYR A 162 1.44 5.39 14.31
C TYR A 162 2.20 5.61 15.61
N SER A 163 2.69 6.83 15.77
CA SER A 163 3.28 7.37 16.98
C SER A 163 2.49 8.59 17.44
N ALA A 164 2.24 8.66 18.74
CA ALA A 164 1.53 9.75 19.39
C ALA A 164 2.09 10.01 20.81
N ASP A 165 2.20 11.28 21.18
CA ASP A 165 2.58 11.73 22.51
C ASP A 165 1.35 12.15 23.36
N ALA A 166 1.60 12.62 24.59
CA ALA A 166 0.55 13.02 25.52
C ALA A 166 -0.34 14.18 25.02
N THR A 167 0.14 15.02 24.09
CA THR A 167 -0.65 16.13 23.52
C THR A 167 -1.60 15.65 22.41
N GLU A 168 -1.27 14.53 21.79
CA GLU A 168 -2.03 13.89 20.71
C GLU A 168 -3.06 12.88 21.25
N THR A 169 -2.85 12.40 22.48
CA THR A 169 -3.64 11.34 23.12
C THR A 169 -5.11 11.73 23.34
N GLY A 170 -6.01 10.80 23.04
CA GLY A 170 -7.45 10.96 23.25
C GLY A 170 -8.16 11.80 22.19
N GLN A 171 -7.42 12.42 21.25
CA GLN A 171 -8.03 13.07 20.09
C GLN A 171 -8.80 12.05 19.24
N GLU A 172 -9.86 12.52 18.59
CA GLU A 172 -10.75 11.69 17.78
C GLU A 172 -10.45 11.86 16.29
N GLY A 173 -10.34 10.74 15.60
CA GLY A 173 -10.13 10.67 14.16
C GLY A 173 -11.11 9.72 13.51
N GLN A 174 -11.14 9.75 12.18
CA GLN A 174 -11.98 8.87 11.40
C GLN A 174 -11.23 8.35 10.17
N ILE A 175 -11.41 7.06 9.89
CA ILE A 175 -11.09 6.48 8.60
C ILE A 175 -12.38 6.47 7.77
N VAL A 176 -12.31 7.02 6.55
CA VAL A 176 -13.38 6.96 5.56
C VAL A 176 -12.93 6.03 4.45
N VAL A 177 -13.76 5.05 4.12
CA VAL A 177 -13.49 4.08 3.07
C VAL A 177 -14.59 4.15 2.02
N ASP A 178 -14.26 4.67 0.85
CA ASP A 178 -15.08 4.48 -0.34
C ASP A 178 -14.73 3.10 -0.91
N ALA A 179 -15.58 2.14 -0.60
CA ALA A 179 -15.31 0.72 -0.82
C ALA A 179 -15.82 0.18 -2.17
N GLY A 180 -16.04 1.07 -3.15
CA GLY A 180 -16.70 0.70 -4.42
C GLY A 180 -18.17 0.32 -4.23
N LYS A 181 -18.78 0.76 -3.13
CA LYS A 181 -20.18 0.54 -2.75
C LYS A 181 -20.98 1.83 -2.92
N SER A 182 -22.30 1.76 -2.75
CA SER A 182 -23.19 2.93 -2.86
C SER A 182 -22.96 3.97 -1.75
N ASP A 183 -22.51 3.54 -0.56
CA ASP A 183 -22.25 4.42 0.59
C ASP A 183 -20.86 4.18 1.18
N PRO A 184 -20.12 5.24 1.60
CA PRO A 184 -18.85 5.09 2.29
C PRO A 184 -18.99 4.42 3.67
N GLN A 185 -17.95 3.71 4.08
CA GLN A 185 -17.82 3.14 5.42
C GLN A 185 -16.97 4.07 6.30
N PHE A 186 -17.36 4.20 7.57
CA PHE A 186 -16.73 5.11 8.53
C PHE A 186 -16.25 4.36 9.75
N LEU A 187 -14.96 4.50 10.09
CA LEU A 187 -14.37 3.91 11.29
C LEU A 187 -13.81 5.02 12.20
N PRO A 188 -14.59 5.49 13.20
CA PRO A 188 -14.09 6.44 14.18
C PRO A 188 -13.14 5.76 15.16
N PHE A 189 -12.15 6.51 15.66
CA PHE A 189 -11.20 6.01 16.65
C PHE A 189 -10.68 7.13 17.56
N ARG A 190 -10.10 6.71 18.69
CA ARG A 190 -9.36 7.59 19.61
C ARG A 190 -7.88 7.28 19.57
N VAL A 191 -7.07 8.33 19.60
CA VAL A 191 -5.60 8.21 19.60
C VAL A 191 -5.10 7.67 20.93
N LEU A 192 -4.24 6.66 20.86
CA LEU A 192 -3.58 6.03 22.00
C LEU A 192 -2.18 6.62 22.16
N GLU A 193 -1.80 6.92 23.40
CA GLU A 193 -0.43 7.36 23.70
C GLU A 193 0.57 6.24 23.39
N THR A 194 1.65 6.58 22.71
CA THR A 194 2.77 5.65 22.44
C THR A 194 4.00 5.98 23.29
N GLY A 195 4.12 7.23 23.71
CA GLY A 195 5.22 7.75 24.53
C GLY A 195 5.92 8.93 23.86
N GLU A 196 6.86 9.52 24.60
CA GLU A 196 7.59 10.70 24.14
C GLU A 196 8.57 10.37 23.00
N MET A 197 8.50 11.13 21.92
CA MET A 197 9.42 11.02 20.80
C MET A 197 10.77 11.66 21.15
N SER A 198 11.85 10.91 20.95
CA SER A 198 13.20 11.42 21.16
C SER A 198 14.14 10.87 20.11
N VAL A 199 15.11 11.67 19.69
CA VAL A 199 16.17 11.19 18.79
C VAL A 199 17.01 10.09 19.46
N ALA A 200 17.03 10.00 20.79
CA ALA A 200 17.86 9.05 21.53
C ALA A 200 17.27 7.65 21.73
N ARG A 201 16.05 7.41 21.23
CA ARG A 201 15.37 6.13 21.36
C ARG A 201 14.63 5.81 20.06
N PRO A 202 14.37 4.52 19.76
CA PRO A 202 13.47 4.16 18.68
C PRO A 202 12.14 4.89 18.81
N VAL A 203 11.54 5.26 17.66
CA VAL A 203 10.22 5.91 17.65
C VAL A 203 9.21 4.96 18.29
N PRO A 204 8.55 5.36 19.39
CA PRO A 204 7.51 4.54 20.00
C PRO A 204 6.32 4.47 19.06
N THR A 205 5.83 3.25 18.79
CA THR A 205 4.69 3.05 17.89
C THR A 205 3.71 2.06 18.48
N VAL A 206 2.45 2.18 18.07
CA VAL A 206 1.40 1.22 18.38
C VAL A 206 0.73 0.77 17.09
N LYS A 207 0.43 -0.54 17.00
CA LYS A 207 -0.52 -1.05 16.02
C LYS A 207 -1.91 -0.99 16.66
N HIS A 208 -2.75 -0.10 16.16
CA HIS A 208 -4.12 0.08 16.61
C HIS A 208 -5.07 -0.54 15.59
N ASP A 209 -5.72 -1.65 15.95
CA ASP A 209 -6.76 -2.28 15.13
C ASP A 209 -8.05 -1.46 15.26
N ILE A 210 -8.49 -0.83 14.16
CA ILE A 210 -9.58 0.14 14.19
C ILE A 210 -10.94 -0.52 13.93
N GLY A 211 -10.99 -1.43 12.94
CA GLY A 211 -12.23 -2.07 12.55
C GLY A 211 -12.08 -2.94 11.30
N ILE A 212 -13.20 -3.43 10.81
CA ILE A 212 -13.29 -4.22 9.57
C ILE A 212 -14.09 -3.39 8.56
N VAL A 213 -13.62 -3.39 7.31
CA VAL A 213 -14.35 -2.84 6.16
C VAL A 213 -14.56 -3.92 5.11
N GLU A 214 -15.67 -3.85 4.40
CA GLU A 214 -15.97 -4.77 3.31
C GLU A 214 -15.79 -4.05 1.96
N PHE A 215 -14.86 -4.53 1.14
CA PHE A 215 -14.57 -3.97 -0.18
C PHE A 215 -15.31 -4.71 -1.30
N ALA A 216 -15.87 -3.95 -2.24
CA ALA A 216 -16.24 -4.46 -3.56
C ALA A 216 -15.00 -4.50 -4.47
N GLU A 217 -15.07 -5.30 -5.53
CA GLU A 217 -14.02 -5.37 -6.54
C GLU A 217 -13.91 -4.04 -7.30
N GLY A 218 -12.68 -3.62 -7.61
CA GLY A 218 -12.38 -2.42 -8.38
C GLY A 218 -11.87 -1.24 -7.56
N SER A 219 -12.06 -0.03 -8.09
CA SER A 219 -11.50 1.19 -7.50
C SER A 219 -12.11 1.52 -6.15
N ALA A 220 -11.26 1.82 -5.18
CA ALA A 220 -11.63 2.21 -3.84
C ALA A 220 -10.69 3.31 -3.32
N THR A 221 -11.10 4.02 -2.26
CA THR A 221 -10.23 4.95 -1.54
C THR A 221 -10.31 4.73 -0.04
N LEU A 222 -9.20 4.99 0.64
CA LEU A 222 -9.13 5.05 2.09
C LEU A 222 -8.53 6.38 2.48
N SER A 223 -9.21 7.14 3.33
CA SER A 223 -8.72 8.41 3.85
C SER A 223 -8.80 8.49 5.37
N ILE A 224 -7.90 9.26 5.96
CA ILE A 224 -7.86 9.55 7.40
C ILE A 224 -7.96 11.05 7.59
N ALA A 225 -8.83 11.49 8.50
CA ALA A 225 -9.00 12.87 8.90
C ALA A 225 -9.21 12.99 10.42
N ALA A 226 -8.98 14.18 10.98
CA ALA A 226 -9.35 14.50 12.35
C ALA A 226 -10.86 14.79 12.43
N LEU A 227 -11.52 14.42 13.54
CA LEU A 227 -12.93 14.76 13.79
C LEU A 227 -13.10 16.06 14.60
N GLN A 228 -11.99 16.69 14.98
CA GLN A 228 -11.97 17.92 15.75
C GLN A 228 -10.72 18.70 15.45
N ASN A 229 -10.80 20.02 15.63
CA ASN A 229 -9.64 20.89 15.48
C ASN A 229 -8.64 20.66 16.63
N GLY A 230 -7.35 20.55 16.30
CA GLY A 230 -6.26 20.31 17.24
C GLY A 230 -4.90 20.67 16.65
N GLU A 231 -3.83 20.38 17.39
CA GLU A 231 -2.46 20.67 16.94
C GLU A 231 -1.94 19.64 15.93
N ASN A 232 -2.23 18.36 16.18
CA ASN A 232 -1.96 17.22 15.32
C ASN A 232 -2.75 16.02 15.87
N LEU A 233 -3.26 15.16 15.00
CA LEU A 233 -3.96 13.94 15.39
C LEU A 233 -2.97 12.86 15.87
N PHE A 234 -1.97 12.53 15.06
CA PHE A 234 -0.83 11.65 15.38
C PHE A 234 0.18 11.68 14.22
N LYS A 235 1.30 10.96 14.35
CA LYS A 235 2.27 10.77 13.26
C LYS A 235 2.15 9.36 12.70
N ILE A 236 1.53 9.24 11.53
CA ILE A 236 1.22 7.94 10.92
C ILE A 236 2.42 7.37 10.16
N ALA A 237 2.70 6.09 10.36
CA ALA A 237 3.79 5.38 9.70
C ALA A 237 3.29 4.43 8.60
N THR A 238 2.15 3.76 8.82
CA THR A 238 1.50 2.94 7.78
C THR A 238 0.05 2.66 8.13
N VAL A 239 -0.78 2.44 7.12
CA VAL A 239 -2.07 1.76 7.25
C VAL A 239 -1.90 0.31 6.80
N ILE A 240 -2.49 -0.62 7.53
CA ILE A 240 -2.39 -2.05 7.26
C ILE A 240 -3.80 -2.56 6.96
N LEU A 241 -3.98 -3.12 5.76
CA LEU A 241 -5.17 -3.86 5.38
C LEU A 241 -4.85 -5.35 5.46
N GLN A 242 -5.53 -6.07 6.33
CA GLN A 242 -5.34 -7.51 6.51
C GLN A 242 -6.64 -8.24 6.16
N PRO A 243 -6.64 -9.21 5.23
CA PRO A 243 -7.82 -10.01 4.94
C PRO A 243 -8.38 -10.67 6.21
N VAL A 244 -9.71 -10.68 6.34
CA VAL A 244 -10.45 -11.42 7.38
C VAL A 244 -10.95 -12.73 6.77
N ASP A 245 -10.72 -13.85 7.45
CA ASP A 245 -11.16 -15.19 7.04
C ASP A 245 -12.69 -15.36 7.09
#